data_AF-A0A924LUJ5-F1
#
_entry.id   AF-A0A924LUJ5-F1
#
_cell.length_a   1.000
_cell.length_b   1.000
_cell.length_c   1.000
_cell.angle_alpha   90.00
_cell.angle_beta   90.00
_cell.angle_gamma   90.00
#
_symmetry.space_group_name_H-M   'P 1'
#
loop_
_entity.id
_entity.type
_entity.pdbx_description
1 polymer ?
#
loop_
_entity_poly.entity_id
_entity_poly.type
_entity_poly.pdbx_seq_one_letter_code
_entity_poly.pdbx_strand_id
1 'polypeptide(L)'
;NLKADVDNGMYFDSSIPQGYGVGSSGALVAAIYDKYAQNKITVLENLTREKLLKLKNIFAQMESFFHGKSSGLDPLNSYLSIPILINSKDNIEATGIPTQSLTGKGAVFLLDSGIVGETAPMVNIFMENLKDQGFRTMLKSQFIKYTDACVENFLGGDIKSLFANTKQLSKVVLGNFKPMIPEQFHHIWQQGIDSNDYYLKLCGSGGGGYILGFTENLEKAKKSLKDYKLEVVYQF
;
A
#
# COMPACT_ATOMS: atom_id res chain seq x y z
N ASN A 1 23.30 -23.16 -2.84
CA ASN A 1 22.18 -23.81 -2.12
C ASN A 1 21.90 -22.91 -0.93
N LEU A 2 20.66 -22.49 -0.69
CA LEU A 2 20.30 -21.49 0.32
C LEU A 2 21.04 -21.67 1.66
N LYS A 3 21.11 -22.90 2.19
CA LYS A 3 21.79 -23.16 3.45
C LYS A 3 23.29 -22.80 3.40
N ALA A 4 23.99 -23.22 2.35
CA ALA A 4 25.41 -22.94 2.18
C ALA A 4 25.67 -21.44 1.99
N ASP A 5 24.81 -20.73 1.26
CA ASP A 5 24.93 -19.28 1.08
C ASP A 5 24.73 -18.54 2.42
N VAL A 6 23.75 -18.95 3.24
CA VAL A 6 23.55 -18.41 4.60
C VAL A 6 24.74 -18.72 5.51
N ASP A 7 25.24 -19.95 5.50
CA ASP A 7 26.40 -20.37 6.30
C ASP A 7 27.67 -19.58 5.92
N ASN A 8 27.76 -19.12 4.65
CA ASN A 8 28.84 -18.27 4.15
C ASN A 8 28.62 -16.76 4.41
N GLY A 9 27.62 -16.38 5.20
CA GLY A 9 27.38 -14.98 5.60
C GLY A 9 26.53 -14.17 4.62
N MET A 10 25.72 -14.82 3.78
CA MET A 10 24.74 -14.09 2.95
C MET A 10 23.79 -13.26 3.82
N TYR A 11 23.65 -11.99 3.48
CA TYR A 11 22.68 -11.09 4.07
C TYR A 11 21.75 -10.50 2.99
N PHE A 12 20.59 -10.02 3.41
CA PHE A 12 19.66 -9.33 2.53
C PHE A 12 19.91 -7.82 2.60
N ASP A 13 20.49 -7.27 1.53
CA ASP A 13 20.69 -5.83 1.40
C ASP A 13 19.42 -5.17 0.88
N SER A 14 18.79 -4.31 1.70
CA SER A 14 17.51 -3.69 1.38
C SER A 14 17.46 -2.25 1.85
N SER A 15 17.03 -1.35 0.96
CA SER A 15 16.71 0.03 1.28
C SER A 15 15.27 0.22 1.77
N ILE A 16 14.47 -0.86 1.87
CA ILE A 16 13.07 -0.80 2.30
C ILE A 16 13.02 -0.77 3.84
N PRO A 17 12.52 0.31 4.46
CA PRO A 17 12.45 0.39 5.91
C PRO A 17 11.49 -0.66 6.49
N GLN A 18 11.92 -1.30 7.57
CA GLN A 18 11.12 -2.32 8.26
C GLN A 18 9.99 -1.69 9.07
N GLY A 19 8.79 -2.28 9.00
CA GLY A 19 7.60 -1.78 9.70
C GLY A 19 7.03 -0.46 9.14
N TYR A 20 7.41 -0.08 7.91
CA TYR A 20 6.95 1.16 7.28
C TYR A 20 5.74 0.99 6.34
N GLY A 21 5.15 -0.21 6.28
CA GLY A 21 3.96 -0.48 5.46
C GLY A 21 4.23 -0.59 3.95
N VAL A 22 5.50 -0.70 3.54
CA VAL A 22 5.93 -0.75 2.13
C VAL A 22 6.45 -2.13 1.67
N GLY A 23 6.13 -3.20 2.42
CA GLY A 23 6.34 -4.58 1.95
C GLY A 23 7.77 -5.14 2.09
N SER A 24 8.49 -4.82 3.17
CA SER A 24 9.85 -5.36 3.43
C SER A 24 9.90 -6.89 3.50
N SER A 25 8.91 -7.54 4.14
CA SER A 25 8.76 -9.01 4.15
C SER A 25 8.54 -9.55 2.73
N GLY A 26 7.70 -8.87 1.97
CA GLY A 26 7.40 -9.19 0.58
C GLY A 26 8.65 -9.19 -0.29
N ALA A 27 9.48 -8.16 -0.17
CA ALA A 27 10.73 -8.05 -0.91
C ALA A 27 11.72 -9.18 -0.58
N LEU A 28 11.84 -9.55 0.70
CA LEU A 28 12.69 -10.67 1.11
C LEU A 28 12.18 -12.01 0.52
N VAL A 29 10.88 -12.26 0.63
CA VAL A 29 10.24 -13.46 0.07
C VAL A 29 10.43 -13.53 -1.45
N ALA A 30 10.24 -12.41 -2.14
CA ALA A 30 10.46 -12.29 -3.58
C ALA A 30 11.92 -12.60 -3.96
N ALA A 31 12.89 -12.04 -3.24
CA ALA A 31 14.32 -12.26 -3.50
C ALA A 31 14.74 -13.73 -3.28
N ILE A 32 14.21 -14.38 -2.24
CA ILE A 32 14.45 -15.80 -1.98
C ILE A 32 13.84 -16.66 -3.09
N TYR A 33 12.61 -16.38 -3.51
CA TYR A 33 11.98 -17.09 -4.63
C TYR A 33 12.79 -16.89 -5.92
N ASP A 34 13.20 -15.66 -6.23
CA ASP A 34 13.96 -15.37 -7.43
C ASP A 34 15.30 -16.14 -7.47
N LYS A 35 16.02 -16.18 -6.35
CA LYS A 35 17.35 -16.82 -6.28
C LYS A 35 17.30 -18.34 -6.22
N TYR A 36 16.29 -18.93 -5.57
CA TYR A 36 16.33 -20.36 -5.21
C TYR A 36 15.15 -21.21 -5.71
N ALA A 37 14.12 -20.62 -6.32
CA ALA A 37 12.99 -21.42 -6.81
C ALA A 37 13.43 -22.40 -7.91
N GLN A 38 13.00 -23.65 -7.77
CA GLN A 38 13.10 -24.66 -8.82
C GLN A 38 11.89 -24.54 -9.75
N ASN A 39 12.10 -24.66 -11.07
CA ASN A 39 11.05 -24.44 -12.09
C ASN A 39 10.34 -23.08 -11.90
N LYS A 40 11.15 -22.04 -11.70
CA LYS A 40 10.73 -20.65 -11.46
C LYS A 40 9.87 -20.13 -12.61
N ILE A 41 8.73 -19.51 -12.29
CA ILE A 41 7.98 -18.71 -13.26
C ILE A 41 8.70 -17.38 -13.37
N THR A 42 9.35 -17.13 -14.50
CA THR A 42 10.17 -15.92 -14.67
C THR A 42 9.33 -14.71 -15.06
N VAL A 43 9.80 -13.51 -14.72
CA VAL A 43 9.18 -12.24 -15.15
C VAL A 43 9.26 -12.00 -16.67
N LEU A 44 10.14 -12.73 -17.36
CA LEU A 44 10.37 -12.63 -18.81
C LEU A 44 9.38 -13.47 -19.63
N GLU A 45 8.67 -14.40 -18.99
CA GLU A 45 7.64 -15.19 -19.64
C GLU A 45 6.33 -14.39 -19.80
N ASN A 46 5.49 -14.78 -20.76
CA ASN A 46 4.13 -14.27 -20.83
C ASN A 46 3.38 -14.58 -19.51
N LEU A 47 3.04 -13.52 -18.77
CA LEU A 47 2.36 -13.57 -17.46
C LEU A 47 0.85 -13.70 -17.68
N THR A 48 0.38 -14.94 -17.76
CA THR A 48 -1.06 -15.24 -17.78
C THR A 48 -1.67 -15.10 -16.38
N ARG A 49 -2.98 -14.88 -16.30
CA ARG A 49 -3.71 -14.87 -15.01
C ARG A 49 -3.46 -16.13 -14.18
N GLU A 50 -3.39 -17.30 -14.82
CA GLU A 50 -3.09 -18.56 -14.13
C GLU A 50 -1.71 -18.54 -13.47
N LYS A 51 -0.69 -18.01 -14.17
CA LYS A 51 0.66 -17.87 -13.61
C LYS A 51 0.70 -16.86 -12.47
N LEU A 52 -0.01 -15.74 -12.59
CA LEU A 52 -0.14 -14.74 -11.52
C LEU A 52 -0.77 -15.35 -10.26
N LEU A 53 -1.85 -16.12 -10.41
CA LEU A 53 -2.49 -16.82 -9.30
C LEU A 53 -1.57 -17.90 -8.68
N LYS A 54 -0.83 -18.63 -9.50
CA LYS A 54 0.14 -19.61 -9.03
C LYS A 54 1.26 -18.95 -8.21
N LEU A 55 1.83 -17.85 -8.72
CA LEU A 55 2.83 -17.07 -7.99
C LEU A 55 2.25 -16.51 -6.68
N LYS A 56 1.08 -15.88 -6.71
CA LYS A 56 0.38 -15.39 -5.52
C LYS A 56 0.25 -16.47 -4.45
N ASN A 57 -0.16 -17.68 -4.83
CA ASN A 57 -0.35 -18.79 -3.89
C ASN A 57 0.98 -19.30 -3.30
N ILE A 58 2.06 -19.34 -4.09
CA ILE A 58 3.40 -19.69 -3.59
C ILE A 58 3.87 -18.62 -2.60
N PHE A 59 3.77 -17.35 -2.98
CA PHE A 59 4.17 -16.22 -2.14
C PHE A 59 3.37 -16.13 -0.85
N ALA A 60 2.06 -16.39 -0.89
CA ALA A 60 1.24 -16.44 0.31
C ALA A 60 1.74 -17.50 1.30
N GLN A 61 2.15 -18.68 0.81
CA GLN A 61 2.70 -19.74 1.68
C GLN A 61 4.05 -19.34 2.28
N MET A 62 4.94 -18.77 1.46
CA MET A 62 6.27 -18.34 1.92
C MET A 62 6.18 -17.22 2.95
N GLU A 63 5.36 -16.18 2.69
CA GLU A 63 5.24 -15.02 3.57
C GLU A 63 4.45 -15.33 4.85
N SER A 64 3.59 -16.35 4.84
CA SER A 64 2.88 -16.78 6.05
C SER A 64 3.81 -17.17 7.20
N PHE A 65 5.10 -17.44 6.94
CA PHE A 65 6.11 -17.61 8.00
C PHE A 65 6.26 -16.36 8.89
N PHE A 66 6.16 -15.16 8.34
CA PHE A 66 6.37 -13.91 9.09
C PHE A 66 5.13 -13.47 9.88
N HIS A 67 3.94 -13.68 9.32
CA HIS A 67 2.71 -13.06 9.83
C HIS A 67 1.54 -14.05 10.00
N GLY A 68 1.80 -15.35 9.89
CA GLY A 68 0.81 -16.44 10.02
C GLY A 68 -0.14 -16.59 8.84
N LYS A 69 -0.70 -15.48 8.34
CA LYS A 69 -1.58 -15.45 7.16
C LYS A 69 -1.17 -14.31 6.23
N SER A 70 -0.81 -14.67 5.00
CA SER A 70 -0.50 -13.72 3.92
C SER A 70 -1.47 -13.81 2.75
N SER A 71 -1.67 -12.68 2.06
CA SER A 71 -2.39 -12.60 0.78
C SER A 71 -1.51 -13.01 -0.42
N GLY A 72 -0.19 -13.04 -0.24
CA GLY A 72 0.83 -13.24 -1.28
C GLY A 72 1.02 -12.05 -2.22
N LEU A 73 0.39 -10.91 -1.94
CA LEU A 73 0.37 -9.75 -2.86
C LEU A 73 1.65 -8.93 -2.77
N ASP A 74 2.16 -8.66 -1.58
CA ASP A 74 3.37 -7.85 -1.41
C ASP A 74 4.59 -8.53 -2.07
N PRO A 75 4.87 -9.83 -1.83
CA PRO A 75 5.94 -10.50 -2.57
C PRO A 75 5.68 -10.61 -4.07
N LEU A 76 4.42 -10.78 -4.49
CA LEU A 76 4.08 -10.81 -5.92
C LEU A 76 4.40 -9.49 -6.60
N ASN A 77 4.00 -8.37 -5.99
CA ASN A 77 4.29 -7.03 -6.49
C ASN A 77 5.81 -6.77 -6.53
N SER A 78 6.53 -7.08 -5.45
CA SER A 78 7.99 -6.94 -5.39
C SER A 78 8.70 -7.79 -6.45
N TYR A 79 8.25 -9.03 -6.67
CA TYR A 79 8.85 -9.93 -7.65
C TYR A 79 8.63 -9.47 -9.09
N LEU A 80 7.41 -9.05 -9.42
CA LEU A 80 7.06 -8.65 -10.79
C LEU A 80 7.51 -7.22 -11.12
N SER A 81 7.64 -6.35 -10.11
CA SER A 81 7.95 -4.92 -10.29
C SER A 81 6.99 -4.21 -11.26
N ILE A 82 5.71 -4.60 -11.25
CA ILE A 82 4.64 -4.00 -12.07
C ILE A 82 3.38 -3.76 -11.22
N PRO A 83 2.54 -2.77 -11.58
CA PRO A 83 1.24 -2.58 -10.93
C PRO A 83 0.33 -3.79 -11.10
N ILE A 84 -0.32 -4.21 -10.01
CA ILE A 84 -1.27 -5.32 -9.99
C ILE A 84 -2.64 -4.79 -9.62
N LEU A 85 -3.62 -4.98 -10.50
CA LEU A 85 -5.02 -4.70 -10.21
C LEU A 85 -5.68 -5.93 -9.58
N ILE A 86 -6.34 -5.73 -8.44
CA ILE A 86 -6.97 -6.78 -7.66
C ILE A 86 -8.48 -6.58 -7.74
N ASN A 87 -9.14 -7.38 -8.58
CA ASN A 87 -10.60 -7.37 -8.69
C ASN A 87 -11.23 -8.29 -7.63
N SER A 88 -10.58 -9.41 -7.30
CA SER A 88 -11.02 -10.32 -6.24
C SER A 88 -9.89 -11.24 -5.78
N LYS A 89 -10.19 -12.16 -4.86
CA LYS A 89 -9.23 -13.17 -4.38
C LYS A 89 -8.58 -13.95 -5.53
N ASP A 90 -9.38 -14.33 -6.53
CA ASP A 90 -8.95 -15.18 -7.65
C ASP A 90 -8.92 -14.44 -8.98
N ASN A 91 -9.13 -13.12 -8.96
CA ASN A 91 -9.04 -12.26 -10.14
C ASN A 91 -8.03 -11.13 -9.89
N ILE A 92 -6.80 -11.37 -10.35
CA ILE A 92 -5.72 -10.39 -10.37
C ILE A 92 -5.17 -10.29 -11.78
N GLU A 93 -4.75 -9.09 -12.16
CA GLU A 93 -4.16 -8.82 -13.46
C GLU A 93 -3.04 -7.78 -13.36
N ALA A 94 -2.05 -7.89 -14.25
CA ALA A 94 -1.09 -6.83 -14.43
C ALA A 94 -1.78 -5.66 -15.13
N THR A 95 -1.52 -4.43 -14.68
CA THR A 95 -2.09 -3.22 -15.29
C THR A 95 -1.03 -2.16 -15.52
N GLY A 96 -1.34 -1.20 -16.39
CA GLY A 96 -0.60 0.05 -16.49
C GLY A 96 -1.09 1.07 -15.49
N ILE A 97 -0.24 2.05 -15.16
CA ILE A 97 -0.67 3.29 -14.52
C ILE A 97 -0.60 4.42 -15.55
N PRO A 98 -1.38 5.51 -15.40
CA PRO A 98 -1.27 6.64 -16.30
C PRO A 98 0.14 7.22 -16.32
N THR A 99 0.47 7.94 -17.39
CA THR A 99 1.80 8.54 -17.57
C THR A 99 2.02 9.64 -16.55
N GLN A 100 3.21 9.66 -15.95
CA GLN A 100 3.62 10.73 -15.04
C GLN A 100 3.98 12.02 -15.80
N SER A 101 3.61 13.15 -15.21
CA SER A 101 4.06 14.47 -15.63
C SER A 101 4.96 15.06 -14.54
N LEU A 102 6.28 15.05 -14.77
CA LEU A 102 7.26 15.61 -13.81
C LEU A 102 7.11 17.14 -13.63
N THR A 103 6.38 17.80 -14.53
CA THR A 103 6.03 19.23 -14.44
C THR A 103 4.61 19.45 -13.89
N GLY A 104 3.89 18.37 -13.59
CA GLY A 104 2.58 18.37 -12.99
C GLY A 104 2.55 19.02 -11.61
N LYS A 105 1.43 19.64 -11.25
CA LYS A 105 1.26 20.25 -9.91
C LYS A 105 0.77 19.24 -8.88
N GLY A 106 0.09 18.18 -9.34
CA GLY A 106 -0.46 17.15 -8.49
C GLY A 106 0.54 16.05 -8.20
N ALA A 107 0.39 15.40 -7.05
CA ALA A 107 1.26 14.30 -6.65
C ALA A 107 0.56 13.28 -5.75
N VAL A 108 1.03 12.04 -5.84
CA VAL A 108 0.92 11.03 -4.79
C VAL A 108 2.27 10.96 -4.09
N PHE A 109 2.25 10.95 -2.76
CA PHE A 109 3.45 10.96 -1.94
C PHE A 109 3.34 10.03 -0.74
N LEU A 110 4.47 9.60 -0.22
CA LEU A 110 4.60 8.98 1.08
C LEU A 110 4.96 10.04 2.11
N LEU A 111 4.28 10.00 3.26
CA LEU A 111 4.54 10.84 4.41
C LEU A 111 5.07 9.95 5.53
N ASP A 112 6.33 10.18 5.93
CA ASP A 112 6.98 9.38 6.98
C ASP A 112 6.42 9.78 8.35
N SER A 113 5.87 8.81 9.09
CA SER A 113 5.40 9.05 10.45
C SER A 113 6.51 9.14 11.50
N GLY A 114 7.72 8.66 11.18
CA GLY A 114 8.83 8.50 12.11
C GLY A 114 8.61 7.40 13.16
N ILE A 115 7.50 6.66 13.07
CA ILE A 115 7.12 5.61 14.02
C ILE A 115 7.11 4.28 13.27
N VAL A 116 7.71 3.24 13.84
CA VAL A 116 7.61 1.89 13.27
C VAL A 116 6.21 1.34 13.55
N GLY A 117 5.49 0.92 12.51
CA GLY A 117 4.16 0.32 12.63
C GLY A 117 4.23 -1.18 12.89
N GLU A 118 3.30 -1.69 13.70
CA GLU A 118 3.11 -3.13 13.92
C GLU A 118 1.82 -3.62 13.28
N THR A 119 1.93 -4.56 12.33
CA THR A 119 0.76 -5.06 11.59
C THR A 119 -0.20 -5.86 12.48
N ALA A 120 0.30 -6.69 13.39
CA ALA A 120 -0.55 -7.60 14.16
C ALA A 120 -1.58 -6.89 15.06
N PRO A 121 -1.21 -5.87 15.88
CA PRO A 121 -2.18 -5.10 16.64
C PRO A 121 -3.24 -4.41 15.77
N MET A 122 -2.82 -3.86 14.63
CA MET A 122 -3.72 -3.17 13.69
C MET A 122 -4.76 -4.11 13.08
N VAL A 123 -4.33 -5.32 12.70
CA VAL A 123 -5.24 -6.37 12.21
C VAL A 123 -6.22 -6.78 13.31
N ASN A 124 -5.77 -6.93 14.56
CA ASN A 124 -6.65 -7.28 15.67
C ASN A 124 -7.72 -6.20 15.91
N ILE A 125 -7.35 -4.92 15.95
CA ILE A 125 -8.29 -3.80 16.07
C ILE A 125 -9.33 -3.85 14.94
N PHE A 126 -8.88 -4.06 13.70
CA PHE A 126 -9.79 -4.16 12.55
C PHE A 126 -10.77 -5.34 12.67
N MET A 127 -10.28 -6.51 13.08
CA MET A 127 -11.10 -7.71 13.25
C MET A 127 -12.11 -7.56 14.39
N GLU A 128 -11.76 -6.85 15.46
CA GLU A 128 -12.70 -6.51 16.53
C GLU A 128 -13.77 -5.52 16.04
N ASN A 129 -13.38 -4.47 15.32
CA ASN A 129 -14.33 -3.52 14.72
C ASN A 129 -15.30 -4.20 13.74
N LEU A 130 -14.85 -5.24 13.02
CA LEU A 130 -15.70 -6.02 12.11
C LEU A 130 -16.85 -6.76 12.82
N LYS A 131 -16.80 -6.96 14.14
CA LYS A 131 -17.91 -7.55 14.89
C LYS A 131 -19.10 -6.58 14.97
N ASP A 132 -18.85 -5.28 14.92
CA ASP A 132 -19.89 -4.25 14.92
C ASP A 132 -20.65 -4.19 13.57
N GLN A 133 -21.98 -4.03 13.63
CA GLN A 133 -22.81 -3.94 12.44
C GLN A 133 -22.69 -2.58 11.73
N GLY A 134 -22.53 -1.50 12.51
CA GLY A 134 -22.32 -0.15 11.99
C GLY A 134 -21.03 -0.05 11.17
N PHE A 135 -19.92 -0.54 11.73
CA PHE A 135 -18.62 -0.60 11.07
C PHE A 135 -18.67 -1.44 9.79
N ARG A 136 -19.31 -2.63 9.81
CA ARG A 136 -19.49 -3.44 8.60
C ARG A 136 -20.30 -2.73 7.51
N THR A 137 -21.31 -1.97 7.91
CA THR A 137 -22.13 -1.19 6.98
C THR A 137 -21.30 -0.06 6.37
N MET A 138 -20.58 0.70 7.19
CA MET A 138 -19.65 1.75 6.75
C MET A 138 -18.57 1.20 5.80
N LEU A 139 -17.97 0.05 6.14
CA LEU A 139 -16.94 -0.57 5.34
C LEU A 139 -17.45 -0.85 3.92
N LYS A 140 -18.65 -1.42 3.79
CA LYS A 140 -19.26 -1.74 2.50
C LYS A 140 -19.73 -0.49 1.75
N SER A 141 -20.50 0.38 2.40
CA SER A 141 -21.19 1.49 1.71
C SER A 141 -20.33 2.72 1.49
N GLN A 142 -19.22 2.85 2.22
CA GLN A 142 -18.33 4.01 2.17
C GLN A 142 -16.90 3.61 1.85
N PHE A 143 -16.23 2.83 2.69
CA PHE A 143 -14.79 2.57 2.51
C PHE A 143 -14.48 1.84 1.19
N ILE A 144 -15.15 0.72 0.92
CA ILE A 144 -14.98 -0.05 -0.32
C ILE A 144 -15.40 0.80 -1.52
N LYS A 145 -16.59 1.41 -1.46
CA LYS A 145 -17.11 2.30 -2.52
C LYS A 145 -16.10 3.38 -2.93
N TYR A 146 -15.56 4.13 -1.97
CA TYR A 146 -14.61 5.21 -2.29
C TYR A 146 -13.24 4.68 -2.71
N THR A 147 -12.81 3.53 -2.17
CA THR A 147 -11.56 2.89 -2.60
C THR A 147 -11.64 2.46 -4.07
N ASP A 148 -12.69 1.74 -4.45
CA ASP A 148 -12.91 1.27 -5.82
C ASP A 148 -13.01 2.46 -6.79
N ALA A 149 -13.78 3.50 -6.42
CA ALA A 149 -13.86 4.72 -7.21
C ALA A 149 -12.49 5.43 -7.34
N CYS A 150 -11.64 5.44 -6.31
CA CYS A 150 -10.30 6.00 -6.43
C CYS A 150 -9.44 5.20 -7.42
N VAL A 151 -9.50 3.87 -7.39
CA VAL A 151 -8.77 3.00 -8.34
C VAL A 151 -9.25 3.23 -9.76
N GLU A 152 -10.55 3.21 -10.01
CA GLU A 152 -11.14 3.46 -11.33
C GLU A 152 -10.76 4.84 -11.88
N ASN A 153 -10.90 5.89 -11.07
CA ASN A 153 -10.56 7.26 -11.48
C ASN A 153 -9.06 7.44 -11.73
N PHE A 154 -8.21 6.79 -10.91
CA PHE A 154 -6.77 6.82 -11.13
C PHE A 154 -6.40 6.15 -12.46
N LEU A 155 -6.87 4.92 -12.70
CA LEU A 155 -6.58 4.20 -13.94
C LEU A 155 -7.17 4.89 -15.18
N GLY A 156 -8.33 5.52 -15.05
CA GLY A 156 -8.99 6.28 -16.12
C GLY A 156 -8.41 7.69 -16.34
N GLY A 157 -7.50 8.17 -15.48
CA GLY A 157 -6.95 9.52 -15.54
C GLY A 157 -7.94 10.63 -15.16
N ASP A 158 -9.08 10.31 -14.52
CA ASP A 158 -10.03 11.31 -14.02
C ASP A 158 -9.56 11.87 -12.67
N ILE A 159 -8.63 12.82 -12.75
CA ILE A 159 -8.03 13.47 -11.58
C ILE A 159 -9.10 14.17 -10.72
N LYS A 160 -10.09 14.83 -11.34
CA LYS A 160 -11.12 15.57 -10.61
C LYS A 160 -11.94 14.63 -9.71
N SER A 161 -12.41 13.53 -10.28
CA SER A 161 -13.17 12.52 -9.54
C SER A 161 -12.29 11.77 -8.54
N LEU A 162 -11.02 11.51 -8.88
CA LEU A 162 -10.04 10.93 -7.96
C LEU A 162 -9.93 11.75 -6.68
N PHE A 163 -9.73 13.07 -6.75
CA PHE A 163 -9.59 13.91 -5.56
C PHE A 163 -10.89 14.06 -4.77
N ALA A 164 -12.03 14.14 -5.46
CA ALA A 164 -13.33 14.14 -4.81
C ALA A 164 -13.54 12.87 -3.97
N ASN A 165 -13.23 11.70 -4.53
CA ASN A 165 -13.36 10.41 -3.83
C ASN A 165 -12.27 10.21 -2.77
N THR A 166 -11.04 10.64 -3.02
CA THR A 166 -9.93 10.54 -2.06
C THR A 166 -10.22 11.38 -0.81
N LYS A 167 -10.83 12.56 -0.96
CA LYS A 167 -11.30 13.36 0.19
C LYS A 167 -12.31 12.60 1.04
N GLN A 168 -13.28 11.93 0.41
CA GLN A 168 -14.28 11.14 1.14
C GLN A 168 -13.65 9.93 1.83
N LEU A 169 -12.76 9.21 1.14
CA LEU A 169 -12.01 8.11 1.72
C LEU A 169 -11.19 8.57 2.93
N SER A 170 -10.48 9.68 2.80
CA SER A 170 -9.69 10.29 3.89
C SER A 170 -10.55 10.61 5.12
N LYS A 171 -11.75 11.17 4.92
CA LYS A 171 -12.73 11.39 6.01
C LYS A 171 -13.20 10.09 6.66
N VAL A 172 -13.51 9.08 5.86
CA VAL A 172 -13.93 7.76 6.36
C VAL A 172 -12.84 7.12 7.20
N VAL A 173 -11.59 7.18 6.73
CA VAL A 173 -10.41 6.67 7.44
C VAL A 173 -10.23 7.41 8.77
N LEU A 174 -10.20 8.74 8.75
CA LEU A 174 -10.07 9.54 9.98
C LEU A 174 -11.25 9.35 10.93
N GLY A 175 -12.47 9.09 10.44
CA GLY A 175 -13.65 8.92 11.29
C GLY A 175 -13.71 7.55 11.98
N ASN A 176 -13.28 6.48 11.29
CA ASN A 176 -13.56 5.11 11.71
C ASN A 176 -12.30 4.28 12.03
N PHE A 177 -11.13 4.76 11.62
CA PHE A 177 -9.85 4.06 11.77
C PHE A 177 -8.84 4.85 12.62
N LYS A 178 -9.29 5.82 13.43
CA LYS A 178 -8.42 6.61 14.33
C LYS A 178 -7.43 5.78 15.14
N PRO A 179 -7.80 4.62 15.75
CA PRO A 179 -6.85 3.82 16.51
C PRO A 179 -5.70 3.25 15.67
N MET A 180 -5.85 3.25 14.34
CA MET A 180 -4.85 2.78 13.37
C MET A 180 -4.05 3.93 12.74
N ILE A 181 -4.29 5.18 13.15
CA ILE A 181 -3.55 6.35 12.73
C ILE A 181 -2.73 6.82 13.95
N PRO A 182 -1.41 7.05 13.84
CA PRO A 182 -0.65 7.58 14.96
C PRO A 182 -1.25 8.91 15.44
N GLU A 183 -1.33 9.11 16.76
CA GLU A 183 -2.11 10.19 17.38
C GLU A 183 -1.69 11.59 16.88
N GLN A 184 -0.39 11.82 16.73
CA GLN A 184 0.16 13.07 16.19
C GLN A 184 -0.33 13.40 14.77
N PHE A 185 -0.75 12.39 14.00
CA PHE A 185 -1.28 12.57 12.66
C PHE A 185 -2.78 12.86 12.61
N HIS A 186 -3.54 12.75 13.71
CA HIS A 186 -4.98 13.01 13.68
C HIS A 186 -5.29 14.46 13.30
N HIS A 187 -4.57 15.42 13.90
CA HIS A 187 -4.74 16.83 13.59
C HIS A 187 -4.28 17.18 12.17
N ILE A 188 -3.14 16.64 11.76
CA ILE A 188 -2.57 16.81 10.41
C ILE A 188 -3.55 16.31 9.36
N TRP A 189 -4.10 15.12 9.58
CA TRP A 189 -5.07 14.51 8.68
C TRP A 189 -6.34 15.36 8.54
N GLN A 190 -6.86 15.87 9.66
CA GLN A 190 -8.01 16.77 9.67
C GLN A 190 -7.70 18.08 8.93
N GLN A 191 -6.54 18.68 9.18
CA GLN A 191 -6.10 19.91 8.51
C GLN A 191 -6.04 19.74 6.99
N GLY A 192 -5.52 18.61 6.49
CA GLY A 192 -5.51 18.32 5.05
C GLY A 192 -6.93 18.29 4.44
N ILE A 193 -7.87 17.63 5.11
CA ILE A 193 -9.28 17.55 4.68
C ILE A 193 -9.95 18.93 4.64
N ASP A 194 -9.69 19.77 5.65
CA ASP A 194 -10.34 21.07 5.81
C ASP A 194 -9.77 22.12 4.86
N SER A 195 -8.44 22.13 4.70
CA SER A 195 -7.73 23.05 3.81
C SER A 195 -7.79 22.68 2.32
N ASN A 196 -8.03 21.40 2.01
CA ASN A 196 -7.86 20.79 0.69
C ASN A 196 -6.42 20.84 0.16
N ASP A 197 -5.43 20.95 1.06
CA ASP A 197 -4.03 20.97 0.68
C ASP A 197 -3.53 19.58 0.29
N TYR A 198 -4.06 18.56 0.96
CA TYR A 198 -3.77 17.15 0.72
C TYR A 198 -4.85 16.26 1.37
N TYR A 199 -4.94 15.03 0.92
CA TYR A 199 -5.74 13.99 1.54
C TYR A 199 -4.87 12.78 1.85
N LEU A 200 -5.08 12.16 3.01
CA LEU A 200 -4.27 11.04 3.49
C LEU A 200 -5.10 9.75 3.50
N LYS A 201 -4.41 8.61 3.33
CA LYS A 201 -4.93 7.27 3.61
C LYS A 201 -3.84 6.41 4.25
N LEU A 202 -4.25 5.35 4.95
CA LEU A 202 -3.32 4.38 5.50
C LEU A 202 -2.50 3.73 4.36
N CYS A 203 -1.20 3.54 4.60
CA CYS A 203 -0.34 2.68 3.79
C CYS A 203 -0.11 1.38 4.55
N GLY A 204 -0.45 0.24 3.95
CA GLY A 204 -0.45 -1.05 4.67
C GLY A 204 -1.48 -1.08 5.81
N SER A 205 -1.06 -1.63 6.95
CA SER A 205 -1.91 -1.92 8.12
C SER A 205 -2.19 -0.69 9.02
N GLY A 206 -1.38 0.37 8.94
CA GLY A 206 -1.45 1.52 9.85
C GLY A 206 -0.59 1.36 11.11
N GLY A 207 -0.84 2.21 12.12
CA GLY A 207 -0.12 2.20 13.40
C GLY A 207 1.27 2.85 13.37
N GLY A 208 1.75 3.26 12.19
CA GLY A 208 3.07 3.86 11.97
C GLY A 208 3.44 3.75 10.49
N GLY A 209 4.72 3.87 10.21
CA GLY A 209 5.31 3.76 8.89
C GLY A 209 4.99 4.95 7.99
N TYR A 210 4.83 4.67 6.70
CA TYR A 210 4.38 5.67 5.76
C TYR A 210 2.86 5.82 5.78
N ILE A 211 2.41 7.05 5.53
CA ILE A 211 1.03 7.38 5.21
C ILE A 211 1.01 7.79 3.73
N LEU A 212 0.02 7.31 2.97
CA LEU A 212 -0.09 7.66 1.55
C LEU A 212 -0.91 8.96 1.41
N GLY A 213 -0.32 9.96 0.77
CA GLY A 213 -0.91 11.27 0.57
C GLY A 213 -1.16 11.59 -0.89
N PHE A 214 -2.19 12.41 -1.14
CA PHE A 214 -2.61 12.89 -2.45
C PHE A 214 -2.77 14.40 -2.40
N THR A 215 -2.27 15.13 -3.38
CA THR A 215 -2.43 16.58 -3.49
C THR A 215 -2.56 17.04 -4.94
N GLU A 216 -3.40 18.04 -5.19
CA GLU A 216 -3.46 18.73 -6.49
C GLU A 216 -2.39 19.83 -6.60
N ASN A 217 -1.70 20.14 -5.50
CA ASN A 217 -0.65 21.17 -5.43
C ASN A 217 0.46 20.76 -4.45
N LEU A 218 1.49 20.14 -5.00
CA LEU A 218 2.65 19.64 -4.26
C LEU A 218 3.34 20.72 -3.42
N GLU A 219 3.48 21.94 -3.93
CA GLU A 219 4.12 23.02 -3.20
C GLU A 219 3.30 23.47 -1.98
N LYS A 220 1.96 23.49 -2.12
CA LYS A 220 1.06 23.77 -0.99
C LYS A 220 1.13 22.66 0.05
N ALA A 221 1.11 21.39 -0.38
CA ALA A 221 1.25 20.25 0.53
C ALA A 221 2.58 20.26 1.28
N LYS A 222 3.72 20.49 0.59
CA LYS A 222 5.04 20.64 1.22
C LYS A 222 5.07 21.75 2.26
N LYS A 223 4.44 22.89 1.99
CA LYS A 223 4.36 23.99 2.95
C LYS A 223 3.54 23.61 4.19
N SER A 224 2.41 22.93 4.00
CA SER A 224 1.51 22.52 5.08
C SER A 224 2.06 21.32 5.88
N LEU A 225 2.95 20.53 5.30
CA LEU A 225 3.62 19.36 5.90
C LEU A 225 5.13 19.60 6.12
N LYS A 226 5.56 20.85 6.25
CA LYS A 226 6.99 21.24 6.29
C LYS A 226 7.83 20.54 7.36
N ASP A 227 7.20 20.10 8.44
CA ASP A 227 7.86 19.46 9.58
C ASP A 227 7.94 17.93 9.41
N TYR A 228 7.48 17.40 8.28
CA TYR A 228 7.44 15.97 7.96
C TYR A 228 8.19 15.67 6.67
N LYS A 229 8.79 14.48 6.59
CA LYS A 229 9.48 14.02 5.40
C LYS A 229 8.46 13.49 4.38
N LEU A 230 8.45 14.13 3.22
CA LEU A 230 7.57 13.79 2.09
C LEU A 230 8.40 13.20 0.94
N GLU A 231 8.00 12.04 0.44
CA GLU A 231 8.63 11.36 -0.71
C GLU A 231 7.61 11.22 -1.85
N VAL A 232 7.82 11.93 -2.95
CA VAL A 232 6.91 11.87 -4.11
C VAL A 232 7.10 10.53 -4.82
N VAL A 233 6.01 9.79 -5.03
CA VAL A 233 6.01 8.49 -5.71
C VAL A 233 5.32 8.50 -7.07
N TYR A 234 4.51 9.53 -7.33
CA TYR A 234 3.84 9.73 -8.63
C TYR A 234 3.48 11.21 -8.79
N GLN A 235 3.69 11.80 -9.97
CA GLN A 235 3.39 13.21 -10.26
C GLN A 235 2.59 13.36 -11.55
N PHE A 236 1.61 14.28 -11.57
CA PHE A 236 0.68 14.50 -12.69
C PHE A 236 0.22 15.95 -12.79
#